data_AF-A0A7C3FUJ6-F1
#
_entry.id   AF-A0A7C3FUJ6-F1
#
_cell.length_a   1.000
_cell.length_b   1.000
_cell.length_c   1.000
_cell.angle_alpha   90.00
_cell.angle_beta   90.00
_cell.angle_gamma   90.00
#
_symmetry.space_group_name_H-M   'P 1'
#
loop_
_entity.id
_entity.type
_entity.pdbx_description
1 polymer ?
#
loop_
_entity_poly.entity_id
_entity_poly.type
_entity_poly.pdbx_seq_one_letter_code
_entity_poly.pdbx_strand_id
1 'polypeptide(L)'
;SQVTALKSEHKEEVKDLRAQISRLDSKLEKTESEKSALTDELTGLKDLYGRLRTAIATLSNTIPFQELQQKQGVELYTFLLKDSKVPGAVIDGVGKFIDFKKYLETAVDKGAKEAQKHAEEILGAVTAES
;
A
#
# COMPACT_ATOMS: atom_id res chain seq x y z
N SER A 1 -2.13 57.81 -50.60
CA SER A 1 -0.72 57.45 -50.85
C SER A 1 -0.44 56.06 -50.31
N GLN A 2 0.41 55.25 -50.96
CA GLN A 2 0.78 53.91 -50.46
C GLN A 2 1.36 53.92 -49.03
N VAL A 3 2.08 54.99 -48.67
CA VAL A 3 2.66 55.18 -47.32
C VAL A 3 1.62 55.16 -46.20
N THR A 4 0.41 55.70 -46.43
CA THR A 4 -0.63 55.69 -45.38
C THR A 4 -1.23 54.30 -45.19
N ALA A 5 -1.37 53.52 -46.26
CA ALA A 5 -1.86 52.15 -46.20
C ALA A 5 -0.86 51.21 -45.48
N LEU A 6 0.44 51.33 -45.82
CA LEU A 6 1.49 50.58 -45.14
C LEU A 6 1.57 50.91 -43.64
N LYS A 7 1.39 52.18 -43.26
CA LYS A 7 1.36 52.59 -41.85
C LYS A 7 0.16 52.01 -41.09
N SER A 8 -1.01 51.91 -41.71
CA SER A 8 -2.18 51.30 -41.06
C SER A 8 -2.04 49.80 -40.91
N GLU A 9 -1.50 49.12 -41.93
CA GLU A 9 -1.27 47.68 -41.92
C GLU A 9 -0.26 47.29 -40.83
N HIS A 10 0.88 47.99 -40.80
CA HIS A 10 1.89 47.80 -39.74
C HIS A 10 1.31 48.04 -38.33
N LYS A 11 0.41 49.01 -38.17
CA LYS A 11 -0.23 49.29 -36.88
C LYS A 11 -1.13 48.13 -36.43
N GLU A 12 -1.87 47.50 -37.34
CA GLU A 12 -2.69 46.34 -37.00
C GLU A 12 -1.84 45.09 -36.76
N GLU A 13 -0.78 44.84 -37.53
CA GLU A 13 0.16 43.74 -37.24
C GLU A 13 0.79 43.88 -35.85
N VAL A 14 1.25 45.08 -35.49
CA VAL A 14 1.82 45.34 -34.15
C VAL A 14 0.79 45.09 -33.05
N LYS A 15 -0.48 45.41 -33.31
CA LYS A 15 -1.57 45.17 -32.35
C LYS A 15 -1.90 43.69 -32.22
N ASP A 16 -1.93 42.95 -33.32
CA ASP A 16 -2.16 41.51 -33.31
C ASP A 16 -1.01 40.76 -32.63
N LEU A 17 0.25 41.11 -32.95
CA LEU A 17 1.42 40.55 -32.28
C LEU A 17 1.40 40.81 -30.77
N ARG A 18 1.02 42.03 -30.33
CA ARG A 18 0.85 42.32 -28.90
C ARG A 18 -0.24 41.48 -28.25
N ALA A 19 -1.36 41.25 -28.94
CA ALA A 19 -2.42 40.38 -28.45
C ALA A 19 -1.94 38.92 -28.33
N GLN A 20 -1.17 38.44 -29.31
CA GLN A 20 -0.57 37.10 -29.28
C GLN A 20 0.44 36.94 -28.13
N ILE A 21 1.33 37.92 -27.93
CA ILE A 21 2.29 37.93 -26.81
C ILE A 21 1.55 37.84 -25.48
N SER A 22 0.56 38.73 -25.25
CA SER A 22 -0.21 38.71 -24.00
C SER A 22 -0.92 37.37 -23.76
N ARG A 23 -1.41 36.73 -24.83
CA ARG A 23 -2.07 35.42 -24.75
C ARG A 23 -1.10 34.28 -24.45
N LEU A 24 0.14 34.38 -24.97
CA LEU A 24 1.21 33.43 -24.68
C LEU A 24 1.72 33.60 -23.24
N ASP A 25 1.89 34.83 -22.77
CA ASP A 25 2.29 35.12 -21.39
C ASP A 25 1.30 34.50 -20.39
N SER A 26 -0.01 34.71 -20.58
CA SER A 26 -1.03 34.09 -19.72
C SER A 26 -1.01 32.56 -19.75
N LYS A 27 -0.67 31.94 -20.89
CA LYS A 27 -0.52 30.48 -20.97
C LYS A 27 0.73 29.99 -20.26
N LEU A 28 1.81 30.75 -20.34
CA LEU A 28 3.08 30.45 -19.69
C LEU A 28 2.90 30.48 -18.16
N GLU A 29 2.30 31.54 -17.62
CA GLU A 29 1.99 31.66 -16.19
C GLU A 29 1.12 30.51 -15.67
N LYS A 30 0.08 30.14 -16.44
CA LYS A 30 -0.79 29.00 -16.10
C LYS A 30 -0.02 27.69 -16.07
N THR A 31 0.82 27.45 -17.09
CA THR A 31 1.62 26.23 -17.20
C THR A 31 2.66 26.13 -16.09
N GLU A 32 3.30 27.23 -15.72
CA GLU A 32 4.23 27.29 -14.59
C GLU A 32 3.54 27.00 -13.26
N SER A 33 2.34 27.55 -13.06
CA SER A 33 1.53 27.29 -11.87
C SER A 33 1.13 25.81 -11.76
N GLU A 34 0.66 25.21 -12.86
CA GLU A 34 0.31 23.79 -12.92
C GLU A 34 1.54 22.89 -12.67
N LYS A 35 2.71 23.25 -13.23
CA LYS A 35 3.95 22.53 -12.99
C LYS A 35 4.37 22.57 -11.51
N SER A 36 4.22 23.72 -10.86
CA SER A 36 4.50 23.85 -9.43
C SER A 36 3.58 22.94 -8.61
N ALA A 37 2.27 23.01 -8.86
CA ALA A 37 1.29 22.18 -8.16
C ALA A 37 1.56 20.67 -8.32
N LEU A 38 1.86 20.21 -9.54
CA LEU A 38 2.21 18.81 -9.80
C LEU A 38 3.51 18.39 -9.10
N THR A 39 4.47 19.30 -8.97
CA THR A 39 5.72 19.02 -8.25
C THR A 39 5.47 18.83 -6.76
N ASP A 40 4.59 19.65 -6.18
CA ASP A 40 4.20 19.55 -4.78
C ASP A 40 3.41 18.25 -4.52
N GLU A 41 2.46 17.92 -5.39
CA GLU A 41 1.71 16.65 -5.32
C GLU A 41 2.62 15.43 -5.41
N LEU A 42 3.58 15.44 -6.34
CA LEU A 42 4.54 14.35 -6.50
C LEU A 42 5.42 14.18 -5.25
N THR A 43 5.81 15.28 -4.62
CA THR A 43 6.60 15.26 -3.39
C THR A 43 5.78 14.69 -2.24
N GLY A 44 4.53 15.13 -2.08
CA GLY A 44 3.61 14.59 -1.08
C GLY A 44 3.33 13.09 -1.26
N LEU A 45 3.20 12.64 -2.50
CA LEU A 45 2.96 11.22 -2.81
C LEU A 45 4.18 10.35 -2.44
N LYS A 46 5.40 10.83 -2.71
CA LYS A 46 6.63 10.14 -2.31
C LYS A 46 6.75 10.02 -0.79
N ASP A 47 6.39 11.06 -0.05
CA ASP A 47 6.39 11.04 1.42
C ASP A 47 5.36 10.04 1.96
N LEU A 48 4.14 10.04 1.41
CA LEU A 48 3.11 9.05 1.77
C LEU A 48 3.57 7.63 1.50
N TYR A 49 4.21 7.38 0.36
CA TYR A 49 4.77 6.07 0.02
C TYR A 49 5.85 5.65 1.02
N GLY A 50 6.77 6.55 1.39
CA GLY A 50 7.80 6.28 2.39
C GLY A 50 7.21 5.94 3.77
N ARG A 51 6.18 6.65 4.19
CA ARG A 51 5.44 6.37 5.44
C ARG A 51 4.72 5.03 5.39
N LEU A 52 4.06 4.71 4.28
CA LEU A 52 3.39 3.42 4.09
C LEU A 52 4.38 2.26 4.15
N ARG A 53 5.50 2.37 3.44
CA ARG A 53 6.57 1.36 3.46
C ARG A 53 7.11 1.13 4.88
N THR A 54 7.29 2.21 5.64
CA THR A 54 7.72 2.13 7.04
C THR A 54 6.67 1.44 7.91
N ALA A 55 5.38 1.80 7.76
CA ALA A 55 4.29 1.17 8.50
C ALA A 55 4.17 -0.33 8.23
N ILE A 56 4.33 -0.76 6.97
CA ILE A 56 4.35 -2.18 6.58
C ILE A 56 5.50 -2.92 7.25
N ALA A 57 6.71 -2.34 7.23
CA ALA A 57 7.88 -2.93 7.89
C ALA A 57 7.69 -3.02 9.42
N THR A 58 7.11 -1.99 10.04
CA THR A 58 6.80 -2.01 11.47
C THR A 58 5.74 -3.05 11.79
N LEU A 59 4.66 -3.17 11.01
CA LEU A 59 3.61 -4.17 11.24
C LEU A 59 4.16 -5.59 11.19
N SER A 60 5.01 -5.88 10.20
CA SER A 60 5.67 -7.18 10.05
C SER A 60 6.53 -7.54 11.26
N ASN A 61 7.15 -6.55 11.91
CA ASN A 61 7.96 -6.74 13.11
C ASN A 61 7.15 -6.71 14.43
N THR A 62 5.97 -6.08 14.43
CA THR A 62 5.19 -5.82 15.65
C THR A 62 4.19 -6.93 15.94
N ILE A 63 3.66 -7.62 14.93
CA ILE A 63 2.81 -8.80 15.19
C ILE A 63 3.73 -9.89 15.74
N PRO A 64 3.61 -10.28 17.02
CA PRO A 64 4.45 -11.32 17.59
C PRO A 64 3.85 -12.66 17.17
N PHE A 65 3.96 -12.97 15.88
CA PHE A 65 3.38 -14.17 15.27
C PHE A 65 3.77 -15.42 16.06
N GLN A 66 5.01 -15.47 16.54
CA GLN A 66 5.52 -16.57 17.35
C GLN A 66 4.84 -16.69 18.73
N GLU A 67 4.51 -15.59 19.40
CA GLU A 67 3.80 -15.61 20.69
C GLU A 67 2.31 -15.92 20.52
N LEU A 68 1.68 -15.37 19.48
CA LEU A 68 0.30 -15.68 19.09
C LEU A 68 0.16 -17.17 18.75
N GLN A 69 1.11 -17.71 17.99
CA GLN A 69 1.16 -19.11 17.59
C GLN A 69 1.28 -20.06 18.81
N GLN A 70 2.17 -19.76 19.75
CA GLN A 70 2.31 -20.58 20.96
C GLN A 70 1.06 -20.56 21.83
N LYS A 71 0.41 -19.40 21.98
CA LYS A 71 -0.85 -19.30 22.74
C LYS A 71 -2.00 -20.02 22.06
N GLN A 72 -2.14 -19.87 20.73
CA GLN A 72 -3.25 -20.46 19.98
C GLN A 72 -3.22 -21.99 19.97
N GLY A 73 -2.05 -22.63 19.88
CA GLY A 73 -1.94 -24.09 19.95
C GLY A 73 -2.46 -24.65 21.28
N VAL A 74 -2.10 -23.99 22.39
CA VAL A 74 -2.55 -24.38 23.74
C VAL A 74 -4.03 -24.10 23.94
N GLU A 75 -4.54 -22.96 23.45
CA GLU A 75 -5.96 -22.62 23.52
C GLU A 75 -6.82 -23.56 22.68
N LEU A 76 -6.41 -23.91 21.46
CA LEU A 76 -7.10 -24.88 20.60
C LEU A 76 -7.16 -26.26 21.22
N TYR A 77 -6.05 -26.73 21.80
CA TYR A 77 -6.02 -28.00 22.53
C TYR A 77 -6.97 -27.97 23.73
N THR A 78 -6.95 -26.89 24.51
CA THR A 78 -7.83 -26.71 25.68
C THR A 78 -9.31 -26.64 25.28
N PHE A 79 -9.61 -25.95 24.18
CA PHE A 79 -10.96 -25.85 23.63
C PHE A 79 -11.47 -27.22 23.15
N LEU A 80 -10.66 -27.94 22.37
CA LEU A 80 -11.00 -29.29 21.90
C LEU A 80 -11.28 -30.24 23.05
N LEU A 81 -10.49 -30.18 24.14
CA LEU A 81 -10.76 -31.01 25.32
C LEU A 81 -12.06 -30.64 26.04
N LYS A 82 -12.42 -29.36 26.09
CA LYS A 82 -13.65 -28.89 26.75
C LYS A 82 -14.91 -29.21 25.94
N ASP A 83 -14.83 -29.09 24.62
CA ASP A 83 -15.96 -29.33 23.72
C ASP A 83 -16.06 -30.80 23.28
N SER A 84 -14.99 -31.57 23.45
CA SER A 84 -14.94 -33.00 23.17
C SER A 84 -15.95 -33.75 24.04
N LYS A 85 -16.94 -34.35 23.38
CA LYS A 85 -17.82 -35.37 23.96
C LYS A 85 -17.14 -36.74 24.12
N VAL A 86 -15.84 -36.82 23.84
CA VAL A 86 -15.06 -38.05 23.92
C VAL A 86 -14.61 -38.28 25.36
N PRO A 87 -14.84 -39.48 25.94
CA PRO A 87 -14.37 -39.81 27.28
C PRO A 87 -12.85 -39.69 27.40
N GLY A 88 -12.36 -39.17 28.54
CA GLY A 88 -10.93 -38.96 28.79
C GLY A 88 -10.08 -40.21 28.58
N ALA A 89 -10.59 -41.39 28.93
CA ALA A 89 -9.90 -42.67 28.71
C ALA A 89 -9.58 -42.96 27.23
N VAL A 90 -10.42 -42.47 26.30
CA VAL A 90 -10.19 -42.60 24.85
C VAL A 90 -9.14 -41.59 24.40
N ILE A 91 -9.19 -40.35 24.90
CA ILE A 91 -8.18 -39.32 24.61
C ILE A 91 -6.81 -39.76 25.13
N ASP A 92 -6.74 -40.29 26.35
CA ASP A 92 -5.51 -40.83 26.94
C ASP A 92 -5.02 -42.08 26.19
N GLY A 93 -5.94 -42.93 25.75
CA GLY A 93 -5.64 -44.12 24.95
C GLY A 93 -5.01 -43.75 23.61
N VAL A 94 -5.60 -42.82 22.87
CA VAL A 94 -5.08 -42.34 21.58
C VAL A 94 -3.82 -41.48 21.78
N GLY A 95 -3.72 -40.75 22.90
CA GLY A 95 -2.55 -39.97 23.31
C GLY A 95 -1.26 -40.78 23.43
N LYS A 96 -1.35 -42.10 23.64
CA LYS A 96 -0.19 -43.02 23.61
C LYS A 96 0.38 -43.23 22.20
N PHE A 97 -0.42 -42.98 21.16
CA PHE A 97 -0.05 -43.16 19.77
C PHE A 97 0.17 -41.84 19.04
N ILE A 98 -0.55 -40.78 19.42
CA ILE A 98 -0.49 -39.47 18.78
C ILE A 98 -0.50 -38.37 19.85
N ASP A 99 0.52 -37.51 19.82
CA ASP A 99 0.54 -36.28 20.61
C ASP A 99 -0.29 -35.20 19.89
N PHE A 100 -1.59 -35.15 20.21
CA PHE A 100 -2.54 -34.20 19.62
C PHE A 100 -2.17 -32.75 19.90
N LYS A 101 -1.61 -32.46 21.08
CA LYS A 101 -1.18 -31.11 21.43
C LYS A 101 -0.08 -30.66 20.48
N LYS A 102 0.95 -31.49 20.31
CA LYS A 102 2.06 -31.22 19.39
C LYS A 102 1.60 -31.13 17.93
N TYR A 103 0.63 -31.97 17.53
CA TYR A 103 0.05 -31.92 16.18
C TYR A 103 -0.66 -30.57 15.92
N LEU A 104 -1.48 -30.10 16.87
CA LEU A 104 -2.18 -28.83 16.77
C LEU A 104 -1.22 -27.64 16.77
N GLU A 105 -0.21 -27.64 17.63
CA GLU A 105 0.85 -26.64 17.62
C GLU A 105 1.56 -26.57 16.25
N THR A 106 1.82 -27.71 15.63
CA THR A 106 2.42 -27.79 14.29
C THR A 106 1.45 -27.31 13.19
N ALA A 107 0.14 -27.58 13.33
CA ALA A 107 -0.86 -27.12 12.39
C ALA A 107 -1.03 -25.59 12.44
N VAL A 108 -1.04 -25.01 13.65
CA VAL A 108 -1.06 -23.56 13.86
C VAL A 108 0.20 -22.91 13.31
N ASP A 109 1.39 -23.51 13.50
CA ASP A 109 2.64 -23.03 12.89
C ASP A 109 2.56 -22.93 11.36
N LYS A 110 2.08 -23.99 10.71
CA LYS A 110 1.94 -24.02 9.26
C LYS A 110 0.93 -23.00 8.76
N GLY A 111 -0.24 -22.92 9.38
CA GLY A 111 -1.26 -21.93 9.02
C GLY A 111 -0.79 -20.49 9.21
N ALA A 112 -0.04 -20.20 10.29
CA ALA A 112 0.54 -18.88 10.53
C ALA A 112 1.58 -18.52 9.46
N LYS A 113 2.46 -19.45 9.08
CA LYS A 113 3.45 -19.24 8.01
C LYS A 113 2.81 -19.03 6.64
N GLU A 114 1.75 -19.77 6.31
CA GLU A 114 1.00 -19.56 5.08
C GLU A 114 0.28 -18.21 5.07
N ALA A 115 -0.35 -17.82 6.18
CA ALA A 115 -0.97 -16.50 6.31
C ALA A 115 0.06 -15.37 6.18
N GLN A 116 1.23 -15.53 6.79
CA GLN A 116 2.35 -14.57 6.66
C GLN A 116 2.81 -14.49 5.21
N LYS A 117 3.08 -15.62 4.55
CA LYS A 117 3.49 -15.66 3.14
C LYS A 117 2.45 -14.98 2.24
N HIS A 118 1.17 -15.23 2.49
CA HIS A 118 0.09 -14.62 1.71
C HIS A 118 0.00 -13.10 1.95
N ALA A 119 0.18 -12.65 3.20
CA ALA A 119 0.26 -11.23 3.51
C ALA A 119 1.47 -10.57 2.83
N GLU A 120 2.64 -11.21 2.85
CA GLU A 120 3.85 -10.75 2.17
C GLU A 120 3.68 -10.71 0.64
N GLU A 121 2.99 -11.68 0.03
CA GLU A 121 2.68 -11.68 -1.40
C GLU A 121 1.75 -10.53 -1.79
N ILE A 122 0.68 -10.29 -1.02
CA ILE A 122 -0.25 -9.18 -1.24
C ILE A 122 0.48 -7.83 -1.09
N LEU A 123 1.28 -7.69 -0.02
CA LEU A 123 2.04 -6.46 0.23
C LEU A 123 3.15 -6.26 -0.81
N GLY A 124 3.81 -7.33 -1.24
CA GLY A 124 4.83 -7.31 -2.29
C GLY A 124 4.27 -6.92 -3.65
N ALA A 125 3.11 -7.47 -4.02
CA ALA A 125 2.39 -7.10 -5.25
C ALA A 125 2.00 -5.62 -5.26
N VAL A 126 1.51 -5.10 -4.13
CA VAL A 126 1.17 -3.66 -3.97
C VAL A 126 2.41 -2.77 -4.14
N THR A 127 3.61 -3.24 -3.79
CA THR A 127 4.86 -2.47 -3.97
C THR A 127 5.56 -2.64 -5.32
N ALA A 128 5.22 -3.68 -6.10
CA ALA A 128 5.85 -3.98 -7.39
C ALA A 128 5.10 -3.38 -8.59
N GLU A 129 3.82 -3.02 -8.43
CA GLU A 129 2.98 -2.39 -9.47
C GLU A 129 3.01 -0.85 -9.43
N SER A 130 3.83 -0.23 -8.57
CA SER A 130 4.05 1.23 -8.46
C SER A 130 5.42 1.64 -8.98
#